data_AF-A0A8H4RVA6-F1
#
_entry.id   AF-A0A8H4RVA6-F1
#
_cell.length_a   1.000
_cell.length_b   1.000
_cell.length_c   1.000
_cell.angle_alpha   90.00
_cell.angle_beta   90.00
_cell.angle_gamma   90.00
#
_symmetry.space_group_name_H-M   'P 1'
#
loop_
_entity.id
_entity.type
_entity.pdbx_description
1 polymer ?
#
loop_
_entity_poly.entity_id
_entity_poly.type
_entity_poly.pdbx_seq_one_letter_code
_entity_poly.pdbx_strand_id
1 'polypeptide(L)'
;MHLATTTVALLSTLSLASARIYGLQAPNQVVPGQPFTVTLLTQNYIQSVYDVAAAFGIAPGTGYPQSLGQVLSSEYLGPEKSNVVGNLNFTVIVDDNFEKGEATLSTSVMSLYGAVYGSTLSNWNVTVTVGDAQGTGLNPFDLGAVARSC
;
A
#
# COMPACT_ATOMS: atom_id res chain seq x y z
N MET A 1 41.86 49.25 10.50
CA MET A 1 41.31 48.32 11.50
C MET A 1 40.17 47.55 10.84
N HIS A 2 40.28 46.22 10.93
CA HIS A 2 39.51 45.10 10.40
C HIS A 2 38.16 45.31 9.66
N LEU A 3 38.10 44.80 8.42
CA LEU A 3 36.87 44.37 7.77
C LEU A 3 36.33 43.13 8.51
N ALA A 4 35.10 43.21 9.01
CA ALA A 4 34.37 42.06 9.53
C ALA A 4 33.44 41.51 8.44
N THR A 5 33.86 40.44 7.78
CA THR A 5 33.04 39.73 6.79
C THR A 5 32.18 38.70 7.51
N THR A 6 30.88 38.96 7.63
CA THR A 6 29.92 38.02 8.24
C THR A 6 29.46 37.01 7.18
N THR A 7 29.91 35.76 7.28
CA THR A 7 29.42 34.64 6.47
C THR A 7 28.06 34.18 7.01
N VAL A 8 26.98 34.45 6.25
CA VAL A 8 25.65 33.91 6.53
C VAL A 8 25.60 32.47 6.02
N ALA A 9 25.51 31.50 6.94
CA ALA A 9 25.27 30.10 6.60
C ALA A 9 23.77 29.91 6.27
N LEU A 10 23.45 29.67 5.01
CA LEU A 10 22.12 29.20 4.59
C LEU A 10 21.98 27.73 5.00
N LEU A 11 21.27 27.46 6.10
CA LEU A 11 20.77 26.12 6.38
C LEU A 11 19.65 25.82 5.38
N SER A 12 19.94 24.98 4.38
CA SER A 12 18.89 24.37 3.57
C SER A 12 18.01 23.52 4.49
N THR A 13 16.79 23.96 4.72
CA THR A 13 15.77 23.13 5.37
C THR A 13 15.49 21.95 4.43
N LEU A 14 16.05 20.77 4.71
CA LEU A 14 15.62 19.55 4.06
C LEU A 14 14.14 19.36 4.41
N SER A 15 13.26 19.69 3.48
CA SER A 15 11.85 19.34 3.57
C SER A 15 11.77 17.81 3.63
N LEU A 16 11.52 17.26 4.82
CA LEU A 16 11.17 15.85 4.98
C LEU A 16 9.86 15.66 4.21
N ALA A 17 9.92 15.06 3.02
CA ALA A 17 8.72 14.74 2.28
C ALA A 17 7.93 13.73 3.10
N SER A 18 6.72 14.10 3.51
CA SER A 18 5.79 13.20 4.18
C SER A 18 4.89 12.52 3.17
N ALA A 19 4.57 11.25 3.40
CA ALA A 19 3.77 10.42 2.51
C ALA A 19 2.81 9.54 3.29
N ARG A 20 1.76 9.09 2.62
CA ARG A 20 0.83 8.08 3.12
C ARG A 20 0.55 7.02 2.08
N ILE A 21 0.22 5.82 2.54
CA ILE A 21 -0.39 4.79 1.70
C ILE A 21 -1.83 5.20 1.40
N TYR A 22 -2.23 5.07 0.13
CA TYR A 22 -3.58 5.46 -0.30
C TYR A 22 -4.26 4.47 -1.21
N GLY A 23 -3.61 3.36 -1.57
CA GLY A 23 -4.19 2.39 -2.47
C GLY A 23 -3.42 1.08 -2.59
N LEU A 24 -4.04 0.16 -3.34
CA LEU A 24 -3.53 -1.15 -3.70
C LEU A 24 -3.55 -1.28 -5.23
N GLN A 25 -2.52 -1.92 -5.78
CA GLN A 25 -2.44 -2.29 -7.18
C GLN A 25 -1.89 -3.71 -7.32
N ALA A 26 -2.35 -4.43 -8.33
CA ALA A 26 -1.90 -5.79 -8.65
C ALA A 26 -2.02 -6.05 -10.17
N PRO A 27 -1.39 -7.11 -10.69
CA PRO A 27 -1.64 -7.61 -12.04
C PRO A 27 -3.12 -7.90 -12.26
N ASN A 28 -3.59 -7.67 -13.48
CA ASN A 28 -4.96 -7.97 -13.89
C ASN A 28 -5.27 -9.47 -13.89
N GLN A 29 -4.24 -10.31 -14.01
CA GLN A 29 -4.36 -11.75 -13.96
C GLN A 29 -3.20 -12.37 -13.17
N VAL A 30 -3.53 -13.32 -12.30
CA VAL A 30 -2.58 -14.06 -11.46
C VAL A 30 -2.76 -15.56 -11.68
N VAL A 31 -1.72 -16.34 -11.40
CA VAL A 31 -1.74 -17.80 -11.55
C VAL A 31 -1.59 -18.44 -10.16
N PRO A 32 -2.49 -19.35 -9.75
CA PRO A 32 -2.33 -20.13 -8.54
C PRO A 32 -0.96 -20.80 -8.46
N GLY A 33 -0.33 -20.77 -7.30
CA GLY A 33 1.00 -21.33 -7.04
C GLY A 33 2.17 -20.53 -7.59
N GLN A 34 1.93 -19.44 -8.33
CA GLN A 34 2.98 -18.58 -8.84
C GLN A 34 3.04 -17.26 -8.06
N PRO A 35 4.24 -16.81 -7.68
CA PRO A 35 4.38 -15.51 -7.03
C PRO A 35 4.03 -14.37 -7.99
N PHE A 36 3.42 -13.32 -7.44
CA PHE A 36 3.17 -12.06 -8.13
C PHE A 36 3.39 -10.88 -7.18
N THR A 37 3.59 -9.70 -7.79
CA THR A 37 3.83 -8.47 -7.04
C THR A 37 2.51 -7.75 -6.76
N VAL A 38 2.27 -7.40 -5.50
CA VAL A 38 1.27 -6.42 -5.10
C VAL A 38 1.97 -5.13 -4.70
N THR A 39 1.35 -4.01 -5.01
CA THR A 39 1.93 -2.69 -4.80
C THR A 39 1.02 -1.86 -3.93
N LEU A 40 1.52 -1.40 -2.78
CA LEU A 40 0.87 -0.33 -2.03
C LEU A 40 1.28 1.01 -2.63
N LEU A 41 0.28 1.78 -3.04
CA LEU A 41 0.48 3.08 -3.66
C LEU A 41 0.70 4.13 -2.57
N THR A 42 1.73 4.95 -2.73
CA THR A 42 2.04 6.05 -1.81
C THR A 42 1.91 7.40 -2.50
N GLN A 43 1.53 8.41 -1.73
CA GLN A 43 1.43 9.78 -2.22
C GLN A 43 1.95 10.76 -1.17
N ASN A 44 2.38 11.94 -1.62
CA ASN A 44 2.70 13.05 -0.73
C ASN A 44 1.51 13.36 0.18
N TYR A 45 1.81 13.68 1.43
CA TYR A 45 0.82 14.01 2.44
C TYR A 45 1.34 15.14 3.32
N ILE A 46 0.44 15.95 3.89
CA ILE A 46 0.81 17.15 4.66
C ILE A 46 1.37 16.84 6.07
N GLN A 47 1.27 15.59 6.52
CA GLN A 47 1.72 15.13 7.83
C GLN A 47 2.47 13.81 7.69
N SER A 48 3.44 13.56 8.57
CA SER A 48 4.08 12.24 8.64
C SER A 48 3.09 11.18 9.14
N VAL A 49 3.14 10.02 8.52
CA VAL A 49 2.34 8.84 8.90
C VAL A 49 3.29 7.76 9.39
N TYR A 50 2.86 6.97 10.38
CA TYR A 50 3.58 5.75 10.78
C TYR A 50 2.75 4.52 10.40
N ASP A 51 3.08 3.92 9.28
CA ASP A 51 2.48 2.70 8.75
C ASP A 51 3.10 1.51 9.49
N VAL A 52 2.27 0.81 10.25
CA VAL A 52 2.72 -0.26 11.15
C VAL A 52 2.88 -1.55 10.35
N ALA A 53 1.79 -1.99 9.71
CA ALA A 53 1.73 -3.27 9.04
C ALA A 53 0.67 -3.28 7.94
N ALA A 54 0.88 -4.16 6.96
CA ALA A 54 -0.08 -4.48 5.91
C ALA A 54 -0.39 -5.97 5.92
N ALA A 55 -1.64 -6.34 5.66
CA ALA A 55 -2.05 -7.72 5.38
C ALA A 55 -2.69 -7.77 4.00
N PHE A 56 -2.46 -8.86 3.28
CA PHE A 56 -3.01 -9.11 1.95
C PHE A 56 -3.87 -10.36 1.97
N GLY A 57 -4.98 -10.33 1.26
CA GLY A 57 -5.85 -11.48 1.12
C GLY A 57 -6.60 -11.48 -0.20
N ILE A 58 -7.22 -12.62 -0.50
CA ILE A 58 -7.99 -12.84 -1.72
C ILE A 58 -9.30 -13.55 -1.41
N ALA A 59 -10.35 -13.22 -2.14
CA ALA A 59 -11.63 -13.93 -2.09
C ALA A 59 -12.17 -14.15 -3.51
N PRO A 60 -12.86 -15.27 -3.79
CA PRO A 60 -13.51 -15.47 -5.09
C PRO A 60 -14.64 -14.45 -5.31
N GLY A 61 -14.87 -14.09 -6.57
CA GLY A 61 -15.85 -13.09 -6.97
C GLY A 61 -15.62 -11.73 -6.30
N THR A 62 -16.70 -11.10 -5.84
CA THR A 62 -16.68 -9.79 -5.18
C THR A 62 -16.16 -9.81 -3.73
N GLY A 63 -15.92 -11.00 -3.17
CA GLY A 63 -15.57 -11.16 -1.77
C GLY A 63 -16.62 -10.63 -0.79
N TYR A 64 -16.22 -10.53 0.48
CA TYR A 64 -17.03 -9.88 1.53
C TYR A 64 -16.49 -8.46 1.79
N PRO A 65 -17.36 -7.44 1.91
CA PRO A 65 -16.92 -6.06 2.09
C PRO A 65 -15.97 -5.87 3.28
N GLN A 66 -14.91 -5.07 3.09
CA GLN A 66 -13.93 -4.70 4.13
C GLN A 66 -13.27 -5.92 4.81
N SER A 67 -13.12 -7.03 4.08
CA SER A 67 -12.51 -8.25 4.58
C SER A 67 -11.47 -8.78 3.61
N LEU A 68 -10.51 -9.54 4.12
CA LEU A 68 -9.41 -10.08 3.33
C LEU A 68 -9.76 -11.37 2.59
N GLY A 69 -10.79 -12.10 3.03
CA GLY A 69 -11.02 -13.47 2.55
C GLY A 69 -9.92 -14.40 3.08
N GLN A 70 -9.33 -15.19 2.18
CA GLN A 70 -8.15 -15.98 2.49
C GLN A 70 -6.92 -15.08 2.63
N VAL A 71 -6.24 -15.14 3.77
CA VAL A 71 -5.00 -14.39 4.01
C VAL A 71 -3.87 -15.01 3.21
N LEU A 72 -3.18 -14.19 2.41
CA LEU A 72 -2.04 -14.60 1.60
C LEU A 72 -0.71 -14.30 2.32
N SER A 73 -0.59 -13.11 2.89
CA SER A 73 0.60 -12.69 3.63
C SER A 73 0.34 -11.50 4.53
N SER A 74 1.31 -11.20 5.39
CA SER A 74 1.36 -9.98 6.19
C SER A 74 2.78 -9.46 6.29
N GLU A 75 2.93 -8.15 6.32
CA GLU A 75 4.20 -7.45 6.25
C GLU A 75 4.27 -6.39 7.34
N TYR A 76 5.35 -6.42 8.13
CA TYR A 76 5.69 -5.29 8.99
C TYR A 76 6.31 -4.20 8.12
N LEU A 77 5.74 -3.00 8.17
CA LEU A 77 6.20 -1.85 7.39
C LEU A 77 7.23 -1.06 8.20
N GLY A 78 6.84 -0.67 9.42
CA GLY A 78 7.71 0.00 10.37
C GLY A 78 8.36 1.28 9.83
N PRO A 79 9.41 1.77 10.50
CA PRO A 79 10.06 3.03 10.12
C PRO A 79 10.70 3.02 8.73
N GLU A 80 11.07 1.85 8.22
CA GLU A 80 11.82 1.72 6.95
C GLU A 80 10.91 1.83 5.72
N LYS A 81 9.66 1.34 5.83
CA LYS A 81 8.69 1.34 4.73
C LYS A 81 7.53 2.31 4.96
N SER A 82 7.62 3.17 5.97
CA SER A 82 6.60 4.17 6.28
C SER A 82 7.04 5.58 5.90
N ASN A 83 6.06 6.42 5.56
CA ASN A 83 6.29 7.83 5.22
C ASN A 83 7.26 8.01 4.04
N VAL A 84 7.27 7.05 3.11
CA VAL A 84 8.14 7.07 1.93
C VAL A 84 7.40 7.55 0.69
N VAL A 85 8.04 8.45 -0.06
CA VAL A 85 7.58 8.86 -1.39
C VAL A 85 8.11 7.85 -2.40
N GLY A 86 7.31 6.83 -2.68
CA GLY A 86 7.67 5.68 -3.51
C GLY A 86 6.77 4.50 -3.19
N ASN A 87 6.25 3.85 -4.23
CA ASN A 87 5.37 2.71 -4.04
C ASN A 87 6.10 1.53 -3.37
N LEU A 88 5.38 0.78 -2.54
CA LEU A 88 5.93 -0.37 -1.82
C LEU A 88 5.50 -1.65 -2.53
N ASN A 89 6.46 -2.49 -2.89
CA ASN A 89 6.20 -3.75 -3.60
C ASN A 89 6.38 -4.95 -2.66
N PHE A 90 5.45 -5.89 -2.74
CA PHE A 90 5.46 -7.11 -1.95
C PHE A 90 5.19 -8.30 -2.85
N THR A 91 5.89 -9.41 -2.61
CA THR A 91 5.66 -10.66 -3.32
C THR A 91 4.66 -11.49 -2.53
N VAL A 92 3.59 -11.92 -3.19
CA VAL A 92 2.55 -12.77 -2.62
C VAL A 92 2.29 -13.96 -3.53
N ILE A 93 1.70 -15.02 -2.98
CA ILE A 93 1.34 -16.24 -3.70
C ILE A 93 -0.11 -16.56 -3.35
N VAL A 94 -0.93 -16.88 -4.35
CA VAL A 94 -2.25 -17.47 -4.17
C VAL A 94 -2.08 -18.98 -4.19
N ASP A 95 -2.70 -19.70 -3.26
CA ASP A 95 -2.59 -21.17 -3.18
C ASP A 95 -3.01 -21.86 -4.48
N ASP A 96 -2.31 -22.95 -4.83
CA ASP A 96 -2.52 -23.75 -6.06
C ASP A 96 -3.97 -24.22 -6.24
N ASN A 97 -4.70 -24.41 -5.15
CA ASN A 97 -6.09 -24.91 -5.13
C ASN A 97 -7.15 -23.79 -5.16
N PHE A 98 -6.73 -22.53 -5.29
CA PHE A 98 -7.67 -21.41 -5.35
C PHE A 98 -8.53 -21.46 -6.62
N GLU A 99 -9.82 -21.14 -6.49
CA GLU A 99 -10.77 -21.19 -7.59
C GLU A 99 -10.39 -20.18 -8.70
N LYS A 100 -10.41 -20.64 -9.94
CA LYS A 100 -10.18 -19.78 -11.12
C LYS A 100 -11.40 -18.91 -11.40
N GLY A 101 -11.16 -17.73 -11.96
CA GLY A 101 -12.20 -16.76 -12.29
C GLY A 101 -11.91 -15.39 -11.70
N GLU A 102 -12.92 -14.53 -11.68
CA GLU A 102 -12.82 -13.23 -11.03
C GLU A 102 -12.63 -13.40 -9.51
N ALA A 103 -11.71 -12.64 -8.94
CA ALA A 103 -11.43 -12.62 -7.51
C ALA A 103 -11.15 -11.20 -7.03
N THR A 104 -11.45 -10.93 -5.78
CA THR A 104 -11.15 -9.65 -5.12
C THR A 104 -9.89 -9.80 -4.29
N LEU A 105 -8.83 -9.13 -4.71
CA LEU A 105 -7.60 -9.00 -3.92
C LEU A 105 -7.74 -7.77 -3.02
N SER A 106 -7.53 -7.96 -1.72
CA SER A 106 -7.71 -6.93 -0.71
C SER A 106 -6.47 -6.74 0.13
N THR A 107 -6.32 -5.54 0.68
CA THR A 107 -5.31 -5.24 1.71
C THR A 107 -5.94 -4.50 2.88
N SER A 108 -5.34 -4.68 4.06
CA SER A 108 -5.64 -3.92 5.27
C SER A 108 -4.34 -3.36 5.81
N VAL A 109 -4.27 -2.04 5.99
CA VAL A 109 -3.08 -1.34 6.49
C VAL A 109 -3.42 -0.65 7.80
N MET A 110 -2.65 -0.95 8.84
CA MET A 110 -2.69 -0.23 10.11
C MET A 110 -1.66 0.90 10.08
N SER A 111 -2.11 2.11 10.32
CA SER A 111 -1.24 3.30 10.39
C SER A 111 -1.57 4.14 11.62
N LEU A 112 -0.60 4.94 12.07
CA LEU A 112 -0.71 5.87 13.18
C LEU A 112 -0.51 7.30 12.68
N TYR A 113 -1.41 8.20 13.06
CA TYR A 113 -1.45 9.57 12.59
C TYR A 113 -1.33 10.61 13.72
N GLY A 114 -0.77 11.76 13.36
CA GLY A 114 -0.70 12.94 14.23
C GLY A 114 0.30 12.82 15.37
N ALA A 115 0.38 13.87 16.19
CA ALA A 115 1.38 14.00 17.26
C ALA A 115 1.26 12.95 18.38
N VAL A 116 0.11 12.29 18.48
CA VAL A 116 -0.19 11.29 19.52
C VAL A 116 -0.39 9.89 18.96
N TYR A 117 -0.07 9.65 17.68
CA TYR A 117 -0.12 8.33 17.04
C TYR A 117 -1.50 7.65 17.12
N GLY A 118 -2.56 8.38 16.79
CA GLY A 118 -3.91 7.82 16.70
C GLY A 118 -3.98 6.73 15.64
N SER A 119 -4.49 5.55 15.98
CA SER A 119 -4.54 4.41 15.06
C SER A 119 -5.65 4.55 14.01
N THR A 120 -5.39 4.03 12.83
CA THR A 120 -6.34 3.96 11.72
C THR A 120 -6.10 2.68 10.95
N LEU A 121 -7.19 1.97 10.63
CA LEU A 121 -7.17 0.83 9.74
C LEU A 121 -7.77 1.26 8.39
N SER A 122 -7.03 1.09 7.31
CA SER A 122 -7.47 1.41 5.95
C SER A 122 -7.53 0.15 5.11
N ASN A 123 -8.60 0.01 4.32
CA ASN A 123 -8.83 -1.14 3.47
C ASN A 123 -8.96 -0.71 2.01
N TRP A 124 -8.29 -1.44 1.12
CA TRP A 124 -8.42 -1.28 -0.32
C TRP A 124 -8.58 -2.64 -0.97
N ASN A 125 -9.23 -2.66 -2.13
CA ASN A 125 -9.33 -3.86 -2.95
C ASN A 125 -9.21 -3.52 -4.43
N VAL A 126 -8.90 -4.55 -5.21
CA VAL A 126 -8.88 -4.54 -6.67
C VAL A 126 -9.38 -5.89 -7.16
N THR A 127 -10.10 -5.89 -8.29
CA THR A 127 -10.53 -7.12 -8.94
C THR A 127 -9.39 -7.70 -9.77
N VAL A 128 -9.01 -8.96 -9.55
CA VAL A 128 -8.03 -9.71 -10.35
C VAL A 128 -8.71 -10.91 -11.02
N THR A 129 -8.16 -11.41 -12.12
CA THR A 129 -8.55 -12.69 -12.69
C THR A 129 -7.57 -13.78 -12.24
N VAL A 130 -8.04 -14.83 -11.59
CA VAL A 130 -7.24 -16.03 -11.34
C VAL A 130 -7.34 -16.95 -12.56
N GLY A 131 -6.23 -17.21 -13.23
CA GLY A 131 -6.20 -17.95 -14.50
C GLY A 131 -4.96 -18.82 -14.70
N ASP A 132 -4.75 -19.25 -15.94
CA ASP A 132 -3.69 -20.18 -16.34
C ASP A 132 -2.37 -19.52 -16.78
N ALA A 133 -2.38 -18.21 -16.99
CA ALA A 133 -1.20 -17.43 -17.36
C ALA A 133 -1.17 -16.10 -16.58
N GLN A 134 0.02 -15.56 -16.34
CA GLN A 134 0.17 -14.24 -15.71
C GLN A 134 -0.19 -13.16 -16.73
N GLY A 135 -0.99 -12.18 -16.30
CA GLY A 135 -1.33 -11.02 -17.13
C GLY A 135 -0.26 -9.95 -17.09
N THR A 136 -0.11 -9.19 -18.17
CA THR A 136 0.83 -8.05 -18.26
C THR A 136 0.19 -6.71 -17.95
N GLY A 137 -1.13 -6.66 -17.73
CA GLY A 137 -1.87 -5.46 -17.38
C GLY A 137 -1.95 -5.25 -15.87
N LEU A 138 -2.19 -4.01 -15.45
CA LEU A 138 -2.45 -3.66 -14.05
C LEU A 138 -3.93 -3.29 -13.90
N ASN A 139 -4.53 -3.66 -12.78
CA ASN A 139 -5.92 -3.27 -12.52
C ASN A 139 -6.05 -1.77 -12.20
N PRO A 140 -7.10 -1.12 -12.69
CA PRO A 140 -7.41 0.25 -12.30
C PRO A 140 -7.74 0.30 -10.80
N PHE A 141 -7.26 1.35 -10.14
CA PHE A 141 -7.47 1.61 -8.72
C PHE A 141 -8.96 1.88 -8.40
N ASP A 142 -9.55 1.14 -7.46
CA ASP A 142 -10.92 1.41 -6.98
C ASP A 142 -10.92 2.51 -5.91
N LEU A 143 -11.37 3.71 -6.30
CA LEU A 143 -11.53 4.87 -5.42
C LEU A 143 -12.69 4.75 -4.42
N GLY A 144 -13.60 3.77 -4.59
CA GLY A 144 -14.82 3.61 -3.80
C GLY A 144 -14.58 3.37 -2.30
N ALA A 145 -13.45 2.77 -1.93
CA ALA A 145 -13.10 2.51 -0.53
C ALA A 145 -12.61 3.76 0.23
N VAL A 146 -12.07 4.77 -0.46
CA VAL A 146 -11.53 5.99 0.16
C VAL A 146 -12.64 6.89 0.69
N ALA A 147 -13.83 6.83 0.11
CA ALA A 147 -14.95 7.72 0.44
C ALA A 147 -15.66 7.41 1.78
N ARG A 148 -15.28 6.32 2.48
CA ARG A 148 -15.94 5.89 3.74
C ARG A 148 -15.12 6.13 5.01
N SER A 149 -13.92 6.71 4.89
CA SER A 149 -13.02 6.96 6.03
C SER A 149 -12.83 8.46 6.32
N CYS A 150 -13.83 9.30 6.06
CA CYS A 150 -13.89 10.69 6.52
C CYS A 150 -15.00 10.85 7.56
#